data_AF-A0A3B3YN60-F1
#
_entry.id   AF-A0A3B3YN60-F1
#
_cell.length_a   1.000
_cell.length_b   1.000
_cell.length_c   1.000
_cell.angle_alpha   90.00
_cell.angle_beta   90.00
_cell.angle_gamma   90.00
#
_symmetry.space_group_name_H-M   'P 1'
#
loop_
_entity.id
_entity.type
_entity.pdbx_description
1 polymer ?
#
loop_
_entity_poly.entity_id
_entity_poly.type
_entity_poly.pdbx_seq_one_letter_code
_entity_poly.pdbx_strand_id
1 'polypeptide(L)'
;MLACAEMITMCLQSAKQKHLRAHQQQQPLHSSGQGLTIFHDIFRRADKNDDGKLSFEEFNAYFADGILTTEELQELFYSIDGRQNNNLDTDKLSDYFSEHLGEYVNVLSALESLNIAILKAMDKTKEEYQGASVLGQFVTRFMLRETSSQLLSLQSSLQCAMEAVEEQSSPAPREVKAPELTAVQKNGRRCGRRVHNNLCVSSSDPCTGTPNTGVNIEGEENWCSQVNRLQQLLDKLECQGPKLEPLKEDSLASTYKSNILLVQRQMSVIDDELDNFRKVLNSYIDATSAHSDNLHVSVQKLPGKSCYIMYEFWQDRISWMSYLQTNSSKDFQRCIIDMMEDAEMVSTMLLPASWWIMTNN
;
A
#
# COMPACT_ATOMS: atom_id res chain seq x y z
N MET A 1 44.78 -5.98 23.76
CA MET A 1 43.38 -5.88 23.26
C MET A 1 43.30 -5.35 21.81
N LEU A 2 44.33 -5.54 20.96
CA LEU A 2 44.35 -5.06 19.56
C LEU A 2 44.27 -6.19 18.51
N ALA A 3 44.45 -7.45 18.90
CA ALA A 3 44.53 -8.58 17.96
C ALA A 3 43.19 -8.95 17.28
N CYS A 4 42.05 -8.64 17.90
CA CYS A 4 40.74 -8.98 17.33
C CYS A 4 40.32 -8.03 16.19
N ALA A 5 40.71 -6.75 16.26
CA ALA A 5 40.38 -5.78 15.23
C ALA A 5 41.15 -6.05 13.92
N GLU A 6 42.42 -6.44 14.02
CA GLU A 6 43.23 -6.78 12.85
C GLU A 6 42.74 -8.06 12.16
N MET A 7 42.34 -9.09 12.92
CA MET A 7 41.76 -10.31 12.34
C MET A 7 40.43 -10.03 11.61
N ILE A 8 39.55 -9.22 12.18
CA ILE A 8 38.27 -8.85 11.53
C ILE A 8 38.54 -8.09 10.23
N THR A 9 39.50 -7.17 10.25
CA THR A 9 39.85 -6.36 9.06
C THR A 9 40.44 -7.22 7.94
N MET A 10 41.31 -8.19 8.29
CA MET A 10 41.87 -9.16 7.33
C MET A 10 40.81 -10.10 6.75
N CYS A 11 39.87 -10.58 7.58
CA CYS A 11 38.76 -11.43 7.12
C CYS A 11 37.83 -10.67 6.17
N LEU A 12 37.52 -9.41 6.46
CA LEU A 12 36.68 -8.56 5.61
C LEU A 12 37.37 -8.19 4.29
N GLN A 13 38.68 -7.91 4.30
CA GLN A 13 39.45 -7.67 3.08
C GLN A 13 39.57 -8.95 2.22
N SER A 14 39.77 -10.11 2.85
CA SER A 14 39.80 -11.40 2.15
C SER A 14 38.45 -11.75 1.51
N ALA A 15 37.34 -11.47 2.20
CA ALA A 15 35.99 -11.65 1.67
C ALA A 15 35.72 -10.70 0.49
N LYS A 16 36.14 -9.43 0.58
CA LYS A 16 36.03 -8.44 -0.51
C LYS A 16 36.85 -8.83 -1.74
N GLN A 17 38.06 -9.36 -1.57
CA GLN A 17 38.90 -9.84 -2.68
C GLN A 17 38.38 -11.14 -3.32
N LYS A 18 37.81 -12.06 -2.53
CA LYS A 18 37.11 -13.24 -3.07
C LYS A 18 35.87 -12.85 -3.86
N HIS A 19 35.11 -11.86 -3.39
CA HIS A 19 33.92 -11.36 -4.09
C HIS A 19 34.28 -10.65 -5.40
N LEU A 20 35.37 -9.86 -5.44
CA LEU A 20 35.87 -9.23 -6.67
C LEU A 20 36.37 -10.26 -7.69
N ARG A 21 37.06 -11.32 -7.25
CA ARG A 21 37.52 -12.39 -8.15
C ARG A 21 36.37 -13.25 -8.67
N ALA A 22 35.35 -13.49 -7.88
CA ALA A 22 34.13 -14.18 -8.32
C ALA A 22 33.34 -13.35 -9.35
N HIS A 23 33.30 -12.02 -9.21
CA HIS A 23 32.65 -11.13 -10.18
C HIS A 23 33.40 -11.00 -11.50
N GLN A 24 34.72 -11.23 -11.54
CA GLN A 24 35.51 -11.22 -12.77
C GLN A 24 35.44 -12.54 -13.57
N GLN A 25 34.97 -13.64 -12.98
CA GLN A 25 34.82 -14.94 -13.68
C GLN A 25 33.39 -15.26 -14.15
N GLN A 26 32.42 -14.37 -13.92
CA GLN A 26 31.03 -14.55 -14.36
C GLN A 26 30.46 -13.27 -14.98
N GLN A 27 31.10 -12.76 -16.03
CA GLN A 27 30.36 -12.00 -17.04
C GLN A 27 29.88 -12.99 -18.11
N PRO A 28 28.57 -13.31 -18.19
CA PRO A 28 28.01 -13.75 -19.45
C PRO A 28 28.01 -12.55 -20.40
N LEU A 29 28.50 -12.78 -21.61
CA LEU A 29 28.32 -11.90 -22.76
C LEU A 29 26.89 -11.35 -22.78
N HIS A 30 26.74 -10.05 -23.08
CA HIS A 30 25.48 -9.49 -23.55
C HIS A 30 24.94 -10.40 -24.66
N SER A 31 23.91 -11.18 -24.33
CA SER A 31 23.18 -12.00 -25.29
C SER A 31 21.92 -11.21 -25.64
N SER A 32 21.77 -10.94 -26.92
CA SER A 32 20.67 -10.21 -27.55
C SER A 32 19.34 -10.97 -27.51
N GLY A 33 18.99 -11.57 -26.37
CA GLY A 33 17.79 -12.40 -26.20
C GLY A 33 17.18 -12.42 -24.79
N GLN A 34 17.64 -11.56 -23.87
CA GLN A 34 17.03 -11.42 -22.55
C GLN A 34 15.66 -10.73 -22.67
N GLY A 35 14.60 -11.43 -22.26
CA GLY A 35 13.19 -11.01 -22.35
C GLY A 35 12.38 -11.75 -23.44
N LEU A 36 13.04 -12.39 -24.42
CA LEU A 36 12.36 -13.07 -25.54
C LEU A 36 11.78 -14.45 -25.18
N THR A 37 12.33 -15.11 -24.15
CA THR A 37 11.85 -16.43 -23.70
C THR A 37 10.42 -16.36 -23.15
N ILE A 38 10.07 -15.25 -22.47
CA ILE A 38 8.72 -15.03 -21.96
C ILE A 38 7.72 -14.89 -23.11
N PHE A 39 8.12 -14.41 -24.29
CA PHE A 39 7.24 -14.31 -25.45
C PHE A 39 6.84 -15.68 -25.98
N HIS A 40 7.78 -16.62 -26.07
CA HIS A 40 7.43 -17.99 -26.42
C HIS A 40 6.45 -18.60 -25.42
N ASP A 41 6.55 -18.30 -24.13
CA ASP A 41 5.59 -18.76 -23.13
C ASP A 41 4.23 -18.03 -23.20
N ILE A 42 4.20 -16.75 -23.58
CA ILE A 42 2.98 -15.98 -23.84
C ILE A 42 2.24 -16.59 -25.04
N PHE A 43 2.94 -16.79 -26.15
CA PHE A 43 2.32 -17.29 -27.38
C PHE A 43 1.97 -18.77 -27.29
N ARG A 44 2.72 -19.58 -26.52
CA ARG A 44 2.30 -20.95 -26.18
C ARG A 44 1.00 -20.98 -25.34
N ARG A 45 0.67 -19.93 -24.58
CA ARG A 45 -0.65 -19.86 -23.90
C ARG A 45 -1.79 -19.52 -24.86
N ALA A 46 -1.48 -18.81 -25.94
CA ALA A 46 -2.42 -18.47 -27.00
C ALA A 46 -2.65 -19.67 -27.93
N ASP A 47 -1.61 -20.45 -28.23
CA ASP A 47 -1.65 -21.68 -29.01
C ASP A 47 -2.35 -22.78 -28.18
N LYS A 48 -3.58 -23.14 -28.54
CA LYS A 48 -4.39 -24.10 -27.75
C LYS A 48 -4.16 -25.54 -28.18
N ASN A 49 -3.65 -25.75 -29.38
CA ASN A 49 -3.44 -27.08 -29.94
C ASN A 49 -1.95 -27.50 -29.93
N ASP A 50 -1.05 -26.63 -29.46
CA ASP A 50 0.40 -26.80 -29.39
C ASP A 50 1.04 -27.14 -30.75
N ASP A 51 0.48 -26.63 -31.86
CA ASP A 51 1.01 -26.86 -33.20
C ASP A 51 2.16 -25.90 -33.60
N GLY A 52 2.49 -24.97 -32.71
CA GLY A 52 3.56 -23.99 -32.84
C GLY A 52 3.15 -22.76 -33.64
N LYS A 53 1.85 -22.59 -33.92
CA LYS A 53 1.33 -21.48 -34.71
C LYS A 53 -0.03 -21.04 -34.18
N LEU A 54 -0.45 -19.84 -34.58
CA LEU A 54 -1.73 -19.28 -34.15
C LEU A 54 -2.67 -19.15 -35.35
N SER A 55 -3.82 -19.82 -35.25
CA SER A 55 -4.97 -19.51 -36.08
C SER A 55 -5.57 -18.15 -35.70
N PHE A 56 -6.38 -17.56 -36.60
CA PHE A 56 -7.07 -16.32 -36.26
C PHE A 56 -8.04 -16.48 -35.07
N GLU A 57 -8.66 -17.65 -34.91
CA GLU A 57 -9.55 -17.93 -33.79
C GLU A 57 -8.81 -17.91 -32.44
N GLU A 58 -7.62 -18.51 -32.38
CA GLU A 58 -6.75 -18.49 -31.20
C GLU A 58 -6.20 -17.09 -30.93
N PHE A 59 -5.80 -16.38 -31.98
CA PHE A 59 -5.33 -15.00 -31.89
C PHE A 59 -6.44 -14.09 -31.35
N ASN A 60 -7.63 -14.14 -31.93
CA ASN A 60 -8.77 -13.34 -31.49
C ASN A 60 -9.18 -13.68 -30.05
N ALA A 61 -9.20 -14.97 -29.67
CA ALA A 61 -9.54 -15.38 -28.32
C ALA A 61 -8.53 -14.90 -27.26
N TYR A 62 -7.25 -14.76 -27.62
CA TYR A 62 -6.21 -14.35 -26.69
C TYR A 62 -5.97 -12.84 -26.63
N PHE A 63 -6.07 -12.15 -27.78
CA PHE A 63 -5.73 -10.72 -27.91
C PHE A 63 -6.93 -9.77 -27.92
N ALA A 64 -8.17 -10.27 -27.98
CA ALA A 64 -9.34 -9.40 -27.88
C ALA A 64 -9.36 -8.66 -26.54
N ASP A 65 -9.24 -7.33 -26.60
CA ASP A 65 -9.19 -6.43 -25.44
C ASP A 65 -10.50 -5.63 -25.26
N GLY A 66 -11.46 -5.80 -26.17
CA GLY A 66 -12.72 -5.05 -26.19
C GLY A 66 -12.60 -3.59 -26.66
N ILE A 67 -11.39 -3.16 -27.05
CA ILE A 67 -11.09 -1.84 -27.61
C ILE A 67 -11.03 -1.96 -29.13
N LEU A 68 -10.27 -2.93 -29.64
CA LEU A 68 -10.19 -3.23 -31.06
C LEU A 68 -11.41 -4.04 -31.51
N THR A 69 -11.97 -3.66 -32.66
CA THR A 69 -12.99 -4.46 -33.34
C THR A 69 -12.39 -5.75 -33.88
N THR A 70 -13.21 -6.78 -34.11
CA THR A 70 -12.75 -8.05 -34.68
C THR A 70 -12.13 -7.83 -36.06
N GLU A 71 -12.63 -6.88 -36.83
CA GLU A 71 -12.09 -6.48 -38.14
C GLU A 71 -10.70 -5.85 -38.01
N GLU A 72 -10.49 -4.90 -37.09
CA GLU A 72 -9.18 -4.29 -36.84
C GLU A 72 -8.17 -5.32 -36.33
N LEU A 73 -8.59 -6.24 -35.47
CA LEU A 73 -7.75 -7.33 -34.98
C LEU A 73 -7.39 -8.33 -36.10
N GLN A 74 -8.30 -8.54 -37.05
CA GLN A 74 -8.07 -9.36 -38.23
C GLN A 74 -7.09 -8.69 -39.22
N GLU A 75 -7.18 -7.38 -39.41
CA GLU A 75 -6.19 -6.62 -40.17
C GLU A 75 -4.79 -6.70 -39.54
N LEU A 76 -4.72 -6.57 -38.20
CA LEU A 76 -3.47 -6.76 -37.46
C LEU A 76 -2.90 -8.15 -37.70
N PHE A 77 -3.71 -9.20 -37.54
CA PHE A 77 -3.30 -10.58 -37.77
C PHE A 77 -2.71 -10.80 -39.18
N TYR A 78 -3.39 -10.31 -40.22
CA TYR A 78 -2.89 -10.43 -41.59
C TYR A 78 -1.65 -9.58 -41.88
N SER A 79 -1.52 -8.42 -41.22
CA SER A 79 -0.33 -7.58 -41.34
C SER A 79 0.93 -8.28 -40.84
N ILE A 80 0.82 -9.07 -39.76
CA ILE A 80 1.93 -9.81 -39.16
C ILE A 80 2.21 -11.12 -39.92
N ASP A 81 1.16 -11.83 -40.37
CA ASP A 81 1.31 -13.10 -41.08
C ASP A 81 2.09 -12.92 -42.41
N GLY A 82 1.81 -11.82 -43.13
CA GLY A 82 2.50 -11.40 -44.37
C GLY A 82 2.32 -12.36 -45.56
N ARG A 83 1.96 -13.63 -45.33
CA ARG A 83 1.69 -14.66 -46.35
C ARG A 83 0.20 -15.01 -46.48
N GLN A 84 -0.66 -14.42 -45.64
CA GLN A 84 -2.13 -14.63 -45.63
C GLN A 84 -2.53 -16.11 -45.64
N ASN A 85 -1.77 -16.97 -44.94
CA ASN A 85 -2.03 -18.41 -44.88
C ASN A 85 -2.84 -18.80 -43.64
N ASN A 86 -3.32 -17.80 -42.88
CA ASN A 86 -4.11 -17.97 -41.67
C ASN A 86 -3.36 -18.76 -40.58
N ASN A 87 -2.03 -18.67 -40.58
CA ASN A 87 -1.17 -19.51 -39.78
C ASN A 87 0.06 -18.75 -39.30
N LEU A 88 -0.14 -17.99 -38.22
CA LEU A 88 0.84 -17.04 -37.72
C LEU A 88 1.91 -17.75 -36.90
N ASP A 89 3.14 -17.71 -37.41
CA ASP A 89 4.32 -18.27 -36.74
C ASP A 89 4.63 -17.48 -35.46
N THR A 90 4.79 -18.18 -34.33
CA THR A 90 5.08 -17.56 -33.04
C THR A 90 6.37 -16.75 -33.04
N ASP A 91 7.34 -17.12 -33.89
CA ASP A 91 8.61 -16.40 -34.02
C ASP A 91 8.41 -15.03 -34.67
N LYS A 92 7.63 -14.96 -35.76
CA LYS A 92 7.26 -13.69 -36.40
C LYS A 92 6.44 -12.79 -35.50
N LEU A 93 5.57 -13.39 -34.69
CA LEU A 93 4.78 -12.66 -33.72
C LEU A 93 5.68 -12.03 -32.65
N SER A 94 6.68 -12.79 -32.18
CA SER A 94 7.70 -12.27 -31.27
C SER A 94 8.48 -11.11 -31.87
N ASP A 95 8.90 -11.23 -33.13
CA ASP A 95 9.61 -10.14 -33.82
C ASP A 95 8.73 -8.88 -33.89
N TYR A 96 7.46 -9.01 -34.27
CA TYR A 96 6.52 -7.89 -34.32
C TYR A 96 6.36 -7.21 -32.96
N PHE A 97 6.09 -7.97 -31.90
CA PHE A 97 5.92 -7.36 -30.56
C PHE A 97 7.23 -6.76 -30.04
N SER A 98 8.39 -7.32 -30.38
CA SER A 98 9.69 -6.78 -29.97
C SER A 98 9.88 -5.31 -30.36
N GLU A 99 9.32 -4.89 -31.49
CA GLU A 99 9.36 -3.50 -31.97
C GLU A 99 8.34 -2.58 -31.27
N HIS A 100 7.26 -3.13 -30.69
CA HIS A 100 6.11 -2.36 -30.20
C HIS A 100 5.98 -2.30 -28.68
N LEU A 101 6.80 -3.03 -27.91
CA LEU A 101 6.71 -3.11 -26.45
C LEU A 101 7.22 -1.87 -25.70
N GLY A 102 8.11 -1.08 -26.31
CA GLY A 102 8.76 0.05 -25.66
C GLY A 102 9.40 -0.33 -24.32
N GLU A 103 9.07 0.40 -23.24
CA GLU A 103 9.64 0.19 -21.90
C GLU A 103 9.28 -1.18 -21.27
N TYR A 104 8.24 -1.86 -21.76
CA TYR A 104 7.86 -3.17 -21.25
C TYR A 104 8.90 -4.26 -21.54
N VAL A 105 9.81 -4.05 -22.51
CA VAL A 105 10.97 -4.94 -22.71
C VAL A 105 11.83 -5.02 -21.45
N ASN A 106 12.07 -3.88 -20.79
CA ASN A 106 12.83 -3.82 -19.54
C ASN A 106 12.10 -4.55 -18.39
N VAL A 107 10.77 -4.41 -18.34
CA VAL A 107 9.93 -5.09 -17.34
C VAL A 107 10.00 -6.61 -17.51
N LEU A 108 9.84 -7.11 -18.73
CA LEU A 108 9.87 -8.54 -19.02
C LEU A 108 11.27 -9.13 -18.78
N SER A 109 12.33 -8.43 -19.16
CA SER A 109 13.71 -8.84 -18.85
C SER A 109 13.98 -8.93 -17.34
N ALA A 110 13.46 -7.99 -16.57
CA ALA A 110 13.54 -8.03 -15.11
C ALA A 110 12.74 -9.20 -14.51
N LEU A 111 11.56 -9.51 -15.05
CA LEU A 111 10.76 -10.67 -14.64
C LEU A 111 11.45 -12.00 -14.96
N GLU A 112 12.11 -12.12 -16.11
CA GLU A 112 12.91 -13.30 -16.44
C GLU A 112 14.07 -13.48 -15.44
N SER A 113 14.80 -12.40 -15.18
CA SER A 113 15.91 -12.40 -14.22
C SER A 113 15.45 -12.77 -12.81
N LEU A 114 14.28 -12.28 -12.40
CA LEU A 114 13.65 -12.59 -11.12
C LEU A 114 13.25 -14.07 -11.06
N ASN A 115 12.64 -14.61 -12.12
CA ASN A 115 12.26 -16.01 -12.18
C ASN A 115 13.48 -16.94 -12.05
N ILE A 116 14.56 -16.66 -12.78
CA ILE A 116 15.82 -17.40 -12.67
C ILE A 116 16.37 -17.34 -11.24
N ALA A 117 16.35 -16.16 -10.62
CA ALA A 117 16.84 -15.98 -9.25
C ALA A 117 16.00 -16.78 -8.22
N ILE A 118 14.68 -16.77 -8.37
CA ILE A 118 13.75 -17.52 -7.51
C ILE A 118 13.99 -19.03 -7.67
N LEU A 119 14.03 -19.53 -8.91
CA LEU A 119 14.26 -20.96 -9.17
C LEU A 119 15.59 -21.42 -8.56
N LYS A 120 16.67 -20.66 -8.75
CA LYS A 120 17.97 -20.94 -8.14
C LYS A 120 17.91 -20.94 -6.61
N ALA A 121 17.18 -20.01 -6.01
CA ALA A 121 16.99 -19.96 -4.56
C ALA A 121 16.15 -21.15 -4.05
N MET A 122 15.15 -21.59 -4.82
CA MET A 122 14.33 -22.75 -4.52
C MET A 122 15.11 -24.07 -4.61
N ASP A 123 15.94 -24.24 -5.64
CA ASP A 123 16.81 -25.42 -5.77
C ASP A 123 17.77 -25.51 -4.58
N LYS A 124 18.41 -24.39 -4.24
CA LYS A 124 19.29 -24.33 -3.07
C LYS A 124 18.55 -24.61 -1.75
N THR A 125 17.35 -24.06 -1.61
CA THR A 125 16.48 -24.33 -0.46
C THR A 125 16.17 -25.81 -0.35
N LYS A 126 15.83 -26.47 -1.46
CA LYS A 126 15.51 -27.89 -1.50
C LYS A 126 16.71 -28.75 -1.04
N GLU A 127 17.92 -28.40 -1.43
CA GLU A 127 19.14 -29.11 -1.07
C GLU A 127 19.56 -28.90 0.39
N GLU A 128 19.52 -27.66 0.88
CA GLU A 128 20.12 -27.29 2.17
C GLU A 128 19.14 -27.33 3.35
N TYR A 129 17.82 -27.25 3.12
CA TYR A 129 16.84 -27.02 4.19
C TYR A 129 16.85 -28.10 5.28
N GLN A 130 16.84 -29.39 4.92
CA GLN A 130 16.82 -30.49 5.90
C GLN A 130 18.11 -30.57 6.72
N GLY A 131 19.24 -30.17 6.14
CA GLY A 131 20.55 -30.13 6.81
C GLY A 131 20.83 -28.84 7.58
N ALA A 132 20.00 -27.81 7.43
CA ALA A 132 20.18 -26.51 8.06
C ALA A 132 19.81 -26.53 9.56
N SER A 133 20.39 -25.60 10.31
CA SER A 133 20.02 -25.38 11.72
C SER A 133 18.56 -24.91 11.84
N VAL A 134 17.98 -25.01 13.04
CA VAL A 134 16.62 -24.49 13.33
C VAL A 134 16.48 -23.02 12.93
N LEU A 135 17.50 -22.21 13.19
CA LEU A 135 17.53 -20.81 12.76
C LEU A 135 17.61 -20.68 11.24
N GLY A 136 18.43 -21.50 10.56
CA GLY A 136 18.51 -21.52 9.11
C GLY A 136 17.18 -21.88 8.45
N GLN A 137 16.50 -22.93 8.93
CA GLN A 137 15.17 -23.32 8.46
C GLN A 137 14.11 -22.24 8.71
N PHE A 138 14.20 -21.53 9.85
CA PHE A 138 13.35 -20.37 10.10
C PHE A 138 13.58 -19.26 9.08
N VAL A 139 14.85 -18.86 8.86
CA VAL A 139 15.19 -17.82 7.88
C VAL A 139 14.71 -18.21 6.48
N THR A 140 14.90 -19.46 6.06
CA THR A 140 14.40 -19.95 4.77
C THR A 140 12.89 -19.81 4.64
N ARG A 141 12.11 -20.26 5.65
CA ARG A 141 10.64 -20.11 5.63
C ARG A 141 10.20 -18.65 5.62
N PHE A 142 10.89 -17.81 6.39
CA PHE A 142 10.65 -16.37 6.42
C PHE A 142 10.90 -15.74 5.04
N MET A 143 12.07 -15.99 4.43
CA MET A 143 12.43 -15.42 3.13
C MET A 143 11.49 -15.89 2.01
N LEU A 144 11.06 -17.16 2.01
CA LEU A 144 10.06 -17.65 1.04
C LEU A 144 8.72 -16.91 1.19
N ARG A 145 8.24 -16.74 2.42
CA ARG A 145 7.00 -16.01 2.71
C ARG A 145 7.11 -14.53 2.31
N GLU A 146 8.24 -13.90 2.62
CA GLU A 146 8.48 -12.50 2.32
C GLU A 146 8.58 -12.27 0.80
N THR A 147 9.36 -13.06 0.08
CA THR A 147 9.45 -12.98 -1.39
C THR A 147 8.07 -13.15 -2.04
N SER A 148 7.24 -14.09 -1.58
CA SER A 148 5.86 -14.24 -2.08
C SER A 148 5.00 -13.00 -1.81
N SER A 149 5.15 -12.39 -0.64
CA SER A 149 4.40 -11.17 -0.26
C SER A 149 4.81 -9.98 -1.12
N GLN A 150 6.10 -9.83 -1.42
CA GLN A 150 6.62 -8.78 -2.31
C GLN A 150 6.11 -8.94 -3.75
N LEU A 151 6.06 -10.17 -4.27
CA LEU A 151 5.47 -10.44 -5.60
C LEU A 151 3.99 -10.08 -5.66
N LEU A 152 3.21 -10.40 -4.61
CA LEU A 152 1.79 -10.04 -4.55
C LEU A 152 1.58 -8.51 -4.54
N SER A 153 2.44 -7.78 -3.84
CA SER A 153 2.43 -6.31 -3.82
C SER A 153 2.68 -5.71 -5.22
N LEU A 154 3.65 -6.27 -5.95
CA LEU A 154 3.93 -5.87 -7.34
C LEU A 154 2.74 -6.19 -8.26
N GLN A 155 2.14 -7.37 -8.12
CA GLN A 155 0.94 -7.75 -8.87
C GLN A 155 -0.23 -6.79 -8.61
N SER A 156 -0.49 -6.44 -7.34
CA SER A 156 -1.54 -5.49 -6.99
C SER A 156 -1.31 -4.12 -7.62
N SER A 157 -0.05 -3.66 -7.68
CA SER A 157 0.29 -2.38 -8.31
C SER A 157 0.04 -2.40 -9.82
N LEU A 158 0.40 -3.50 -10.49
CA LEU A 158 0.11 -3.71 -11.92
C LEU A 158 -1.39 -3.80 -12.20
N GLN A 159 -2.15 -4.47 -11.34
CA GLN A 159 -3.60 -4.55 -11.44
C GLN A 159 -4.25 -3.17 -11.41
N CYS A 160 -3.83 -2.30 -10.48
CA CYS A 160 -4.30 -0.92 -10.43
C CYS A 160 -3.97 -0.13 -11.71
N ALA A 161 -2.78 -0.33 -12.28
CA ALA A 161 -2.39 0.32 -13.53
C ALA A 161 -3.24 -0.17 -14.71
N MET A 162 -3.54 -1.47 -14.77
CA MET A 162 -4.39 -2.07 -15.80
C MET A 162 -5.83 -1.52 -15.74
N GLU A 163 -6.43 -1.46 -14.55
CA GLU A 163 -7.77 -0.88 -14.34
C GLU A 163 -7.83 0.60 -14.75
N ALA A 164 -6.77 1.36 -14.45
CA ALA A 164 -6.68 2.77 -14.84
C ALA A 164 -6.54 2.98 -16.36
N VAL A 165 -5.93 2.03 -17.07
CA VAL A 165 -5.85 2.04 -18.55
C VAL A 165 -7.19 1.67 -19.16
N GLU A 166 -7.88 0.66 -18.61
CA GLU A 166 -9.22 0.24 -19.06
C GLU A 166 -10.28 1.33 -18.88
N GLU A 167 -10.24 2.10 -17.78
CA GLU A 167 -11.15 3.24 -17.58
C GLU A 167 -10.92 4.36 -18.61
N GLN A 168 -9.70 4.51 -19.14
CA GLN A 168 -9.36 5.51 -20.14
C GLN A 168 -9.71 5.08 -21.57
N SER A 169 -9.69 3.78 -21.86
CA SER A 169 -9.99 3.24 -23.19
C SER A 169 -11.48 2.99 -23.43
N SER A 170 -12.29 3.04 -22.37
CA SER A 170 -13.75 2.93 -22.47
C SER A 170 -14.35 4.12 -23.23
N PRO A 171 -15.08 3.93 -24.34
CA PRO A 171 -15.80 5.03 -24.97
C PRO A 171 -16.81 5.60 -23.97
N ALA A 172 -16.69 6.90 -23.69
CA ALA A 172 -17.56 7.62 -22.77
C ALA A 172 -19.03 7.24 -23.02
N PRO A 173 -19.83 6.95 -21.96
CA PRO A 173 -21.25 6.68 -22.14
C PRO A 173 -21.89 7.82 -22.92
N ARG A 174 -22.41 7.49 -24.11
CA ARG A 174 -23.29 8.39 -24.87
C ARG A 174 -24.35 8.91 -23.91
N GLU A 175 -24.56 10.23 -23.91
CA GLU A 175 -25.64 10.88 -23.18
C GLU A 175 -26.95 10.13 -23.41
N VAL A 176 -27.37 9.35 -22.42
CA VAL A 176 -28.74 8.89 -22.31
C VAL A 176 -29.31 9.58 -21.08
N LYS A 177 -30.39 10.32 -21.33
CA LYS A 177 -31.15 11.13 -20.38
C LYS A 177 -31.42 10.34 -19.07
N ALA A 178 -31.38 11.10 -17.98
CA ALA A 178 -31.44 10.69 -16.58
C ALA A 178 -32.77 9.97 -16.16
N PRO A 179 -32.94 9.50 -14.90
CA PRO A 179 -32.80 8.10 -14.52
C PRO A 179 -34.00 7.54 -13.71
N GLU A 180 -34.13 6.21 -13.60
CA GLU A 180 -34.89 5.58 -12.51
C GLU A 180 -34.08 4.44 -11.85
N LEU A 181 -33.65 4.73 -10.62
CA LEU A 181 -33.44 3.88 -9.45
C LEU A 181 -33.12 2.38 -9.66
N THR A 182 -31.94 1.96 -9.23
CA THR A 182 -31.78 0.88 -8.24
C THR A 182 -30.35 0.84 -7.72
N ALA A 183 -30.23 0.82 -6.39
CA ALA A 183 -28.99 0.86 -5.65
C ALA A 183 -28.27 -0.49 -5.70
N VAL A 184 -26.98 -0.48 -6.08
CA VAL A 184 -25.98 -1.43 -5.59
C VAL A 184 -24.70 -0.65 -5.34
N GLN A 185 -24.38 -0.44 -4.06
CA GLN A 185 -23.11 0.12 -3.63
C GLN A 185 -21.98 -0.86 -3.95
N LYS A 186 -21.06 -0.47 -4.85
CA LYS A 186 -19.69 -0.96 -4.83
C LYS A 186 -18.80 0.19 -4.37
N ASN A 187 -18.21 -0.01 -3.20
CA ASN A 187 -17.30 0.94 -2.55
C ASN A 187 -15.98 1.03 -3.33
N GLY A 188 -15.88 1.98 -4.25
CA GLY A 188 -14.63 2.41 -4.86
C GLY A 188 -14.17 3.72 -4.22
N ARG A 189 -13.22 3.67 -3.28
CA ARG A 189 -12.52 4.86 -2.78
C ARG A 189 -11.57 5.35 -3.89
N ARG A 190 -11.98 6.37 -4.64
CA ARG A 190 -11.09 7.13 -5.53
C ARG A 190 -10.21 8.06 -4.69
N CYS A 191 -8.90 8.00 -4.89
CA CYS A 191 -7.92 8.91 -4.30
C CYS A 191 -7.20 9.66 -5.42
N GLY A 192 -7.16 10.99 -5.31
CA GLY A 192 -6.08 11.83 -5.84
C GLY A 192 -6.24 12.41 -7.25
N ARG A 193 -6.57 13.70 -7.34
CA ARG A 193 -6.07 14.56 -8.43
C ARG A 193 -5.23 15.69 -7.84
N ARG A 194 -3.92 15.63 -8.10
CA ARG A 194 -3.01 16.77 -7.96
C ARG A 194 -3.09 17.61 -9.23
N VAL A 195 -3.39 18.89 -9.03
CA VAL A 195 -2.79 20.09 -9.64
C VAL A 195 -2.16 19.92 -11.03
N HIS A 196 -2.80 20.53 -12.03
CA HIS A 196 -2.10 21.13 -13.17
C HIS A 196 -2.76 22.46 -13.52
N ASN A 197 -2.25 23.55 -12.94
CA ASN A 197 -2.49 24.91 -13.41
C ASN A 197 -1.25 25.33 -14.20
N ASN A 198 -1.40 25.60 -15.50
CA ASN A 198 -0.53 26.48 -16.26
C ASN A 198 -1.33 27.13 -17.40
N LEU A 199 -1.84 28.32 -17.09
CA LEU A 199 -1.81 29.55 -17.88
C LEU A 199 -1.77 29.43 -19.43
N CYS A 200 -2.86 29.84 -20.07
CA CYS A 200 -2.75 30.59 -21.32
C CYS A 200 -3.85 31.66 -21.39
N VAL A 201 -3.47 32.88 -20.99
CA VAL A 201 -4.19 34.11 -21.31
C VAL A 201 -3.84 34.46 -22.75
N SER A 202 -4.83 34.47 -23.64
CA SER A 202 -4.72 35.13 -24.94
C SER A 202 -5.77 36.23 -25.00
N SER A 203 -5.29 37.47 -24.95
CA SER A 203 -6.09 38.68 -25.16
C SER A 203 -6.29 38.88 -26.65
N SER A 204 -7.54 38.92 -27.10
CA SER A 204 -7.91 39.61 -28.35
C SER A 204 -9.36 40.06 -28.25
N ASP A 205 -9.57 41.36 -28.14
CA ASP A 205 -10.74 42.05 -28.67
C ASP A 205 -10.16 43.12 -29.61
N PRO A 206 -10.83 43.54 -30.71
CA PRO A 206 -12.07 44.30 -30.53
C PRO A 206 -13.12 44.25 -31.66
N CYS A 207 -14.32 44.71 -31.30
CA CYS A 207 -15.34 45.40 -32.12
C CYS A 207 -16.41 44.57 -32.83
N THR A 208 -17.63 44.54 -32.27
CA THR A 208 -18.82 45.10 -32.94
C THR A 208 -19.88 45.48 -31.91
N GLY A 209 -20.34 46.74 -31.92
CA GLY A 209 -21.31 47.26 -30.95
C GLY A 209 -22.76 47.26 -31.47
N THR A 210 -23.73 47.05 -30.58
CA THR A 210 -24.85 47.98 -30.29
C THR A 210 -25.65 47.46 -29.08
N PRO A 211 -26.29 48.36 -28.30
CA PRO A 211 -26.89 48.04 -27.01
C PRO A 211 -28.36 47.65 -27.15
N ASN A 212 -28.90 46.82 -26.24
CA ASN A 212 -30.27 46.96 -25.76
C ASN A 212 -30.57 46.06 -24.54
N THR A 213 -31.13 46.73 -23.53
CA THR A 213 -32.10 46.23 -22.55
C THR A 213 -31.64 45.20 -21.53
N GLY A 214 -31.52 45.68 -20.28
CA GLY A 214 -31.20 44.89 -19.10
C GLY A 214 -32.10 43.67 -18.92
N VAL A 215 -31.46 42.51 -18.91
CA VAL A 215 -31.99 41.28 -18.34
C VAL A 215 -31.37 41.14 -16.96
N ASN A 216 -32.24 40.97 -15.96
CA ASN A 216 -31.91 40.63 -14.59
C ASN A 216 -30.97 39.40 -14.59
N ILE A 217 -29.71 39.59 -14.17
CA ILE A 217 -28.72 38.54 -13.91
C ILE A 217 -28.68 38.29 -12.39
N GLU A 218 -29.77 37.82 -11.80
CA GLU A 218 -29.76 37.31 -10.40
C GLU A 218 -29.60 35.77 -10.36
N GLY A 219 -29.46 35.11 -11.51
CA GLY A 219 -29.35 33.64 -11.60
C GLY A 219 -27.93 33.09 -11.48
N GLU A 220 -26.92 33.76 -12.05
CA GLU A 220 -25.57 33.18 -12.16
C GLU A 220 -24.72 33.33 -10.89
N GLU A 221 -24.89 34.44 -10.15
CA GLU A 221 -24.17 34.66 -8.89
C GLU A 221 -24.57 33.63 -7.82
N ASN A 222 -25.83 33.17 -7.85
CA ASN A 222 -26.35 32.18 -6.92
C ASN A 222 -25.69 30.81 -7.14
N TRP A 223 -25.56 30.37 -8.39
CA TRP A 223 -24.90 29.10 -8.71
C TRP A 223 -23.41 29.10 -8.38
N CYS A 224 -22.69 30.18 -8.71
CA CYS A 224 -21.28 30.33 -8.33
C CYS A 224 -21.08 30.30 -6.81
N SER A 225 -21.96 30.96 -6.05
CA SER A 225 -21.92 30.92 -4.59
C SER A 225 -22.18 29.51 -4.03
N GLN A 226 -23.06 28.75 -4.68
CA GLN A 226 -23.47 27.42 -4.27
C GLN A 226 -22.41 26.37 -4.62
N VAL A 227 -21.75 26.51 -5.77
CA VAL A 227 -20.56 25.72 -6.14
C VAL A 227 -19.41 26.01 -5.19
N ASN A 228 -19.15 27.28 -4.85
CA ASN A 228 -18.10 27.65 -3.89
C ASN A 228 -18.40 27.12 -2.47
N ARG A 229 -19.66 27.15 -2.04
CA ARG A 229 -20.09 26.58 -0.76
C ARG A 229 -19.93 25.05 -0.74
N LEU A 230 -20.29 24.38 -1.84
CA LEU A 230 -20.11 22.93 -1.97
C LEU A 230 -18.62 22.58 -1.98
N GLN A 231 -17.77 23.35 -2.66
CA GLN A 231 -16.32 23.19 -2.63
C GLN A 231 -15.77 23.30 -1.20
N GLN A 232 -16.20 24.30 -0.43
CA GLN A 232 -15.76 24.45 0.97
C GLN A 232 -16.25 23.31 1.89
N LEU A 233 -17.42 22.74 1.61
CA LEU A 233 -17.93 21.58 2.35
C LEU A 233 -17.19 20.29 1.95
N LEU A 234 -16.86 20.13 0.66
CA LEU A 234 -16.00 19.05 0.16
C LEU A 234 -14.61 19.14 0.77
N ASP A 235 -13.99 20.32 0.79
CA ASP A 235 -12.69 20.54 1.41
C ASP A 235 -12.73 20.24 2.91
N LYS A 236 -13.80 20.64 3.62
CA LYS A 236 -14.01 20.28 5.03
C LYS A 236 -14.17 18.77 5.25
N LEU A 237 -14.89 18.08 4.37
CA LEU A 237 -15.14 16.64 4.45
C LEU A 237 -13.91 15.82 4.04
N GLU A 238 -13.14 16.24 3.03
CA GLU A 238 -11.85 15.68 2.68
C GLU A 238 -10.78 15.93 3.76
N CYS A 239 -10.93 16.99 4.55
CA CYS A 239 -10.09 17.25 5.72
C CYS A 239 -10.54 16.52 7.00
N GLN A 240 -11.62 15.74 6.99
CA GLN A 240 -12.10 14.97 8.16
C GLN A 240 -11.59 13.53 8.23
N GLY A 241 -10.84 13.04 7.24
CA GLY A 241 -10.07 11.81 7.38
C GLY A 241 -8.74 12.11 8.10
N PRO A 242 -8.23 11.21 8.99
CA PRO A 242 -6.89 11.38 9.54
C PRO A 242 -5.90 11.38 8.37
N LYS A 243 -5.34 12.55 8.06
CA LYS A 243 -4.27 12.70 7.08
C LYS A 243 -3.02 12.10 7.69
N LEU A 244 -2.78 10.82 7.43
CA LEU A 244 -1.49 10.21 7.72
C LEU A 244 -0.48 10.84 6.76
N GLU A 245 0.36 11.74 7.28
CA GLU A 245 1.50 12.25 6.52
C GLU A 245 2.37 11.06 6.05
N PRO A 246 2.99 11.14 4.85
CA PRO A 246 3.95 10.14 4.40
C PRO A 246 5.00 9.89 5.49
N LEU A 247 5.30 8.61 5.75
CA LEU A 247 6.25 8.16 6.75
C LEU A 247 7.61 8.86 6.52
N LYS A 248 7.88 9.94 7.28
CA LYS A 248 9.22 10.50 7.37
C LYS A 248 10.00 9.57 8.29
N GLU A 249 10.93 8.83 7.72
CA GLU A 249 11.89 8.05 8.50
C GLU A 249 12.78 9.05 9.25
N ASP A 250 12.41 9.35 10.50
CA ASP A 250 13.18 10.22 11.38
C ASP A 250 14.54 9.54 11.67
N SER A 251 15.56 9.90 10.88
CA SER A 251 16.96 9.55 11.12
C SER A 251 17.48 10.25 12.38
N LEU A 252 17.05 9.85 13.57
CA LEU A 252 17.61 10.34 14.83
C LEU A 252 17.69 9.23 15.87
N ALA A 253 18.76 8.43 15.77
CA ALA A 253 19.33 7.68 16.90
C ALA A 253 19.87 8.59 18.04
N SER A 254 19.49 9.88 18.10
CA SER A 254 19.99 10.85 19.09
C SER A 254 18.91 11.57 19.90
N THR A 255 17.61 11.32 19.69
CA THR A 255 16.54 11.95 20.49
C THR A 255 15.60 10.93 21.13
N TYR A 256 16.11 10.15 22.09
CA TYR A 256 15.29 9.60 23.19
C TYR A 256 14.61 10.71 24.05
N LYS A 257 14.67 11.98 23.63
CA LYS A 257 14.22 13.14 24.38
C LYS A 257 12.72 13.44 24.25
N SER A 258 11.99 12.76 23.36
CA SER A 258 10.58 13.11 23.11
C SER A 258 9.74 11.92 22.63
N ASN A 259 9.72 10.81 23.38
CA ASN A 259 8.71 9.76 23.18
C ASN A 259 7.71 9.79 24.33
N ILE A 260 6.43 9.69 24.03
CA ILE A 260 5.38 9.45 25.03
C ILE A 260 5.13 7.96 25.15
N LEU A 261 4.66 7.52 26.31
CA LEU A 261 4.29 6.14 26.56
C LEU A 261 2.77 6.00 26.52
N LEU A 262 2.26 5.17 25.62
CA LEU A 262 0.89 4.68 25.64
C LEU A 262 0.82 3.37 26.42
N VAL A 263 -0.03 3.34 27.44
CA VAL A 263 -0.35 2.13 28.22
C VAL A 263 -1.80 1.77 27.95
N GLN A 264 -2.01 0.58 27.40
CA GLN A 264 -3.33 0.00 27.20
C GLN A 264 -3.56 -1.07 28.28
N ARG A 265 -4.65 -0.95 29.03
CA ARG A 265 -5.03 -1.88 30.09
C ARG A 265 -6.41 -2.44 29.77
N GLN A 266 -6.50 -3.75 29.65
CA GLN A 266 -7.73 -4.45 29.35
C GLN A 266 -8.16 -5.27 30.58
N MET A 267 -9.40 -5.05 31.01
CA MET A 267 -9.98 -5.64 32.21
C MET A 267 -11.32 -6.30 31.87
N SER A 268 -11.43 -7.61 32.07
CA SER A 268 -12.69 -8.35 32.03
C SER A 268 -13.26 -8.39 33.45
N VAL A 269 -14.47 -7.89 33.64
CA VAL A 269 -15.10 -7.67 34.95
C VAL A 269 -16.26 -8.63 35.12
N ILE A 270 -16.42 -9.18 36.32
CA ILE A 270 -17.54 -10.04 36.68
C ILE A 270 -18.84 -9.22 36.58
N ASP A 271 -19.87 -9.77 35.94
CA ASP A 271 -21.14 -9.06 35.67
C ASP A 271 -21.78 -8.45 36.93
N ASP A 272 -21.71 -9.16 38.06
CA ASP A 272 -22.29 -8.74 39.35
C ASP A 272 -21.51 -7.57 40.00
N GLU A 273 -20.22 -7.40 39.69
CA GLU A 273 -19.34 -6.38 40.28
C GLU A 273 -19.18 -5.13 39.39
N LEU A 274 -19.87 -5.06 38.25
CA LEU A 274 -19.75 -3.98 37.27
C LEU A 274 -19.94 -2.57 37.85
N ASP A 275 -20.91 -2.39 38.75
CA ASP A 275 -21.22 -1.09 39.33
C ASP A 275 -20.17 -0.64 40.37
N ASN A 276 -19.62 -1.59 41.13
CA ASN A 276 -18.53 -1.32 42.07
C ASN A 276 -17.25 -1.00 41.31
N PHE A 277 -16.92 -1.79 40.28
CA PHE A 277 -15.80 -1.56 39.40
C PHE A 277 -15.85 -0.16 38.77
N ARG A 278 -17.01 0.28 38.26
CA ARG A 278 -17.17 1.62 37.67
C ARG A 278 -16.85 2.75 38.65
N LYS A 279 -17.24 2.63 39.92
CA LYS A 279 -16.95 3.64 40.95
C LYS A 279 -15.45 3.71 41.25
N VAL A 280 -14.81 2.55 41.39
CA VAL A 280 -13.36 2.42 41.61
C VAL A 280 -12.59 2.96 40.41
N LEU A 281 -13.02 2.62 39.20
CA LEU A 281 -12.43 3.08 37.95
C LEU A 281 -12.53 4.60 37.78
N ASN A 282 -13.70 5.20 38.02
CA ASN A 282 -13.83 6.66 37.94
C ASN A 282 -12.92 7.38 38.93
N SER A 283 -12.84 6.87 40.18
CA SER A 283 -11.95 7.43 41.20
C SER A 283 -10.47 7.35 40.77
N TYR A 284 -10.09 6.26 40.10
CA TYR A 284 -8.75 6.11 39.54
C TYR A 284 -8.50 7.09 38.39
N ILE A 285 -9.42 7.22 37.44
CA ILE A 285 -9.32 8.16 36.31
C ILE A 285 -9.17 9.60 36.83
N ASP A 286 -9.95 10.00 37.83
CA ASP A 286 -9.86 11.34 38.43
C ASP A 286 -8.47 11.56 39.06
N ALA A 287 -7.94 10.55 39.75
CA ALA A 287 -6.60 10.63 40.33
C ALA A 287 -5.47 10.59 39.27
N THR A 288 -5.66 9.85 38.18
CA THR A 288 -4.67 9.72 37.10
C THR A 288 -4.64 10.97 36.22
N SER A 289 -5.80 11.51 35.85
CA SER A 289 -5.92 12.73 35.05
C SER A 289 -5.47 13.99 35.78
N ALA A 290 -5.49 14.00 37.11
CA ALA A 290 -4.92 15.08 37.93
C ALA A 290 -3.39 15.00 38.09
N HIS A 291 -2.75 13.92 37.64
CA HIS A 291 -1.30 13.74 37.79
C HIS A 291 -0.55 14.58 36.74
N SER A 292 0.51 15.28 37.16
CA SER A 292 1.25 16.23 36.29
C SER A 292 1.83 15.59 35.04
N ASP A 293 2.28 14.35 35.16
CA ASP A 293 3.01 13.64 34.10
C ASP A 293 2.08 12.75 33.23
N ASN A 294 0.77 12.75 33.53
CA ASN A 294 -0.24 12.12 32.71
C ASN A 294 -0.75 13.12 31.67
N LEU A 295 -0.72 12.73 30.40
CA LEU A 295 -1.16 13.58 29.29
C LEU A 295 -2.65 13.41 29.00
N HIS A 296 -3.15 12.18 29.12
CA HIS A 296 -4.55 11.85 28.89
C HIS A 296 -4.91 10.46 29.42
N VAL A 297 -6.18 10.29 29.80
CA VAL A 297 -6.78 8.99 30.09
C VAL A 297 -8.09 8.87 29.32
N SER A 298 -8.28 7.75 28.64
CA SER A 298 -9.52 7.42 27.96
C SER A 298 -9.95 5.99 28.30
N VAL A 299 -11.24 5.77 28.50
CA VAL A 299 -11.80 4.46 28.84
C VAL A 299 -12.93 4.12 27.88
N GLN A 300 -12.87 2.91 27.35
CA GLN A 300 -13.85 2.35 26.43
C GLN A 300 -14.44 1.06 27.00
N LYS A 301 -15.77 0.97 27.05
CA LYS A 301 -16.48 -0.30 27.29
C LYS A 301 -16.71 -1.02 25.97
N LEU A 302 -16.36 -2.30 25.88
CA LEU A 302 -16.67 -3.10 24.70
C LEU A 302 -18.16 -3.44 24.63
N PRO A 303 -18.82 -3.31 23.45
CA PRO A 303 -20.23 -3.61 23.31
C PRO A 303 -20.46 -5.12 23.48
N GLY A 304 -21.51 -5.48 24.25
CA GLY A 304 -21.91 -6.88 24.46
C GLY A 304 -20.98 -7.69 25.37
N LYS A 305 -19.97 -7.07 26.01
CA LYS A 305 -19.08 -7.72 26.98
C LYS A 305 -18.88 -6.86 28.22
N SER A 306 -18.59 -7.49 29.35
CA SER A 306 -18.19 -6.82 30.60
C SER A 306 -16.70 -6.52 30.61
N CYS A 307 -16.20 -6.01 29.48
CA CYS A 307 -14.78 -5.76 29.27
C CYS A 307 -14.54 -4.27 29.00
N TYR A 308 -13.54 -3.72 29.68
CA TYR A 308 -13.12 -2.33 29.58
C TYR A 308 -11.69 -2.25 29.08
N ILE A 309 -11.43 -1.29 28.22
CA ILE A 309 -10.10 -0.94 27.74
C ILE A 309 -9.81 0.49 28.18
N MET A 310 -8.74 0.67 28.95
CA MET A 310 -8.23 1.96 29.38
C MET A 310 -6.94 2.28 28.65
N TYR A 311 -6.85 3.50 28.15
CA TYR A 311 -5.69 4.05 27.48
C TYR A 311 -5.14 5.20 28.32
N GLU A 312 -3.91 5.05 28.82
CA GLU A 312 -3.21 6.08 29.57
C GLU A 312 -2.01 6.57 28.75
N PHE A 313 -1.92 7.88 28.55
CA PHE A 313 -0.80 8.53 27.89
C PHE A 313 0.09 9.19 28.94
N TRP A 314 1.36 8.78 28.99
CA TRP A 314 2.35 9.26 29.95
C TRP A 314 3.49 9.97 29.25
N GLN A 315 4.06 10.99 29.90
CA GLN A 315 5.19 11.75 29.36
C GLN A 315 6.39 10.83 29.05
N ASP A 316 6.66 9.86 29.90
CA ASP A 316 7.68 8.84 29.69
C ASP A 316 7.44 7.59 30.56
N ARG A 317 8.30 6.57 30.39
CA ARG A 317 8.23 5.33 31.15
C ARG A 317 8.52 5.50 32.64
N ILE A 318 9.35 6.47 33.01
CA ILE A 318 9.75 6.68 34.41
C ILE A 318 8.56 7.25 35.18
N SER A 319 7.83 8.19 34.57
CA SER A 319 6.61 8.81 35.08
C SER A 319 5.53 7.77 35.36
N TRP A 320 5.26 6.88 34.38
CA TRP A 320 4.32 5.77 34.58
C TRP A 320 4.75 4.82 35.71
N MET A 321 6.03 4.39 35.72
CA MET A 321 6.52 3.51 36.77
C MET A 321 6.47 4.16 38.17
N SER A 322 6.71 5.47 38.25
CA SER A 322 6.55 6.25 39.48
C SER A 322 5.09 6.27 39.92
N TYR A 323 4.16 6.51 38.98
CA TYR A 323 2.72 6.51 39.27
C TYR A 323 2.22 5.17 39.80
N LEU A 324 2.70 4.05 39.26
CA LEU A 324 2.37 2.71 39.76
C LEU A 324 2.77 2.50 41.23
N GLN A 325 3.71 3.29 41.76
CA GLN A 325 4.11 3.23 43.17
C GLN A 325 3.23 4.07 44.09
N THR A 326 2.37 4.93 43.56
CA THR A 326 1.45 5.78 44.34
C THR A 326 0.35 4.96 45.01
N ASN A 327 -0.24 5.51 46.07
CA ASN A 327 -1.37 4.88 46.76
C ASN A 327 -2.58 4.75 45.82
N SER A 328 -2.88 5.78 45.01
CA SER A 328 -3.99 5.74 44.06
C SER A 328 -3.92 4.54 43.11
N SER A 329 -2.73 4.25 42.57
CA SER A 329 -2.55 3.08 41.70
C SER A 329 -2.59 1.75 42.44
N LYS A 330 -1.96 1.67 43.62
CA LYS A 330 -1.94 0.44 44.41
C LYS A 330 -3.31 0.08 44.95
N ASP A 331 -4.07 1.06 45.40
CA ASP A 331 -5.43 0.87 45.91
C ASP A 331 -6.36 0.48 44.77
N PHE A 332 -6.24 1.10 43.59
CA PHE A 332 -6.96 0.66 42.39
C PHE A 332 -6.65 -0.81 42.06
N GLN A 333 -5.37 -1.19 41.97
CA GLN A 333 -4.97 -2.57 41.69
C GLN A 333 -5.49 -3.57 42.72
N ARG A 334 -5.47 -3.22 44.01
CA ARG A 334 -6.03 -4.08 45.07
C ARG A 334 -7.54 -4.26 44.93
N CYS A 335 -8.26 -3.17 44.67
CA CYS A 335 -9.71 -3.21 44.56
C CYS A 335 -10.18 -4.02 43.34
N ILE A 336 -9.51 -3.91 42.19
CA ILE A 336 -9.96 -4.59 40.97
C ILE A 336 -9.66 -6.10 40.95
N ILE A 337 -8.69 -6.60 41.73
CA ILE A 337 -8.31 -8.03 41.73
C ILE A 337 -9.52 -8.93 42.00
N ASP A 338 -10.38 -8.55 42.94
CA ASP A 338 -11.54 -9.36 43.33
C ASP A 338 -12.76 -9.12 42.41
N MET A 339 -12.68 -8.15 41.49
CA MET A 339 -13.78 -7.74 40.59
C MET A 339 -13.59 -8.27 39.16
N MET A 340 -12.42 -8.85 38.83
CA MET A 340 -12.08 -9.30 37.48
C MET A 340 -12.40 -10.78 37.25
N GLU A 341 -12.88 -11.10 36.05
CA GLU A 341 -13.09 -12.48 35.57
C GLU A 341 -11.77 -13.13 35.12
N ASP A 342 -10.92 -12.35 34.44
CA ASP A 342 -9.60 -12.77 33.95
C ASP A 342 -8.51 -11.84 34.48
N ALA A 343 -7.25 -12.29 34.43
CA ALA A 343 -6.11 -11.44 34.76
C ALA A 343 -6.05 -10.20 33.85
N GLU A 344 -5.70 -9.05 34.44
CA GLU A 344 -5.52 -7.80 33.70
C GLU A 344 -4.44 -7.95 32.62
N MET A 345 -4.76 -7.52 31.40
CA MET A 345 -3.82 -7.50 30.28
C MET A 345 -3.28 -6.08 30.07
N VAL A 346 -1.97 -5.90 30.18
CA VAL A 346 -1.30 -4.61 29.99
C VAL A 346 -0.38 -4.66 28.77
N SER A 347 -0.59 -3.74 27.84
CA SER A 347 0.25 -3.52 26.66
C SER A 347 0.82 -2.10 26.68
N THR A 348 2.08 -1.96 26.27
CA THR A 348 2.76 -0.65 26.24
C THR A 348 3.34 -0.39 24.86
N MET A 349 3.20 0.83 24.37
CA MET A 349 3.76 1.29 23.10
C MET A 349 4.42 2.65 23.28
N LEU A 350 5.64 2.81 22.76
CA LEU A 350 6.28 4.12 22.67
C LEU A 350 5.79 4.82 21.41
N LEU A 351 5.30 6.04 21.56
CA LEU A 351 4.86 6.88 20.45
C LEU A 351 5.80 8.10 20.34
N PRO A 352 6.14 8.54 19.13
CA PRO A 352 6.82 9.82 18.94
C PRO A 352 5.99 10.95 19.56
N ALA A 353 6.59 11.79 20.41
CA ALA A 353 5.85 12.91 21.01
C ALA A 353 5.37 13.92 19.97
N SER A 354 5.97 13.93 18.77
CA SER A 354 5.49 14.71 17.63
C SER A 354 4.06 14.33 17.20
N TRP A 355 3.59 13.12 17.52
CA TRP A 355 2.22 12.69 17.25
C TRP A 355 1.20 13.25 18.26
N TRP A 356 1.68 13.77 19.39
CA TRP A 356 0.84 14.41 20.40
C TRP A 356 0.57 15.88 20.05
N ILE A 357 -0.33 16.10 19.09
CA ILE A 357 -0.71 17.43 18.65
C ILE A 357 -1.88 17.93 19.52
N MET A 358 -1.58 18.81 20.48
CA MET A 358 -2.61 19.55 21.20
C MET A 358 -3.26 20.54 20.23
N THR A 359 -4.46 20.22 19.75
CA THR A 359 -5.32 21.25 19.17
C THR A 359 -5.81 22.10 20.34
N ASN A 360 -5.15 23.24 20.56
CA ASN A 360 -5.71 24.27 21.43
C ASN A 360 -7.00 24.77 20.75
N ASN A 361 -8.14 24.25 21.19
CA ASN A 361 -9.47 24.73 20.80
C ASN A 361 -9.73 26.13 21.37
#